data_AF-A0A838YWK4-F1
#
_entry.id   AF-A0A838YWK4-F1
#
_cell.length_a   1.000
_cell.length_b   1.000
_cell.length_c   1.000
_cell.angle_alpha   90.00
_cell.angle_beta   90.00
_cell.angle_gamma   90.00
#
_symmetry.space_group_name_H-M   'P 1'
#
loop_
_entity.id
_entity.type
_entity.pdbx_description
1 polymer ?
#
loop_
_entity_poly.entity_id
_entity_poly.type
_entity_poly.pdbx_seq_one_letter_code
_entity_poly.pdbx_strand_id
1 'polypeptide(L)'
;MEQLFNAEFIQLSILGLVGILVSYLEQMDNAKKQGLRFHLKNQLTSVLMTIVLTIVTIFLREDIKEIYVVTNVGAIALGYTGSSFLFAVLKSKAPK
;
A
#
# COMPACT_ATOMS: atom_id res chain seq x y z
N MET A 1 17.07 -4.03 12.66
CA MET A 1 18.10 -3.55 11.70
C MET A 1 18.34 -4.58 10.60
N GLU A 2 18.44 -5.88 10.91
CA GLU A 2 18.70 -6.94 9.90
C GLU A 2 17.59 -7.09 8.84
N GLN A 3 16.32 -6.95 9.21
CA GLN A 3 15.18 -7.06 8.29
C GLN A 3 15.14 -5.95 7.21
N LEU A 4 15.67 -4.75 7.50
CA LEU A 4 15.70 -3.63 6.54
C LEU A 4 16.61 -3.90 5.34
N PHE A 5 17.58 -4.81 5.47
CA PHE A 5 18.51 -5.22 4.41
C PHE A 5 18.19 -6.60 3.83
N ASN A 6 17.05 -7.20 4.19
CA ASN A 6 16.61 -8.46 3.62
C ASN A 6 16.11 -8.24 2.17
N ALA A 7 16.61 -9.03 1.23
CA ALA A 7 16.22 -8.99 -0.19
C ALA A 7 14.70 -9.11 -0.38
N GLU A 8 14.04 -9.95 0.43
CA GLU A 8 12.59 -10.13 0.37
C GLU A 8 11.84 -8.88 0.85
N PHE A 9 12.31 -8.25 1.94
CA PHE A 9 11.73 -6.99 2.42
C PHE A 9 11.85 -5.88 1.37
N ILE A 10 13.03 -5.76 0.74
CA ILE A 10 13.27 -4.81 -0.34
C ILE A 10 12.36 -5.10 -1.53
N GLN A 11 12.24 -6.36 -1.94
CA GLN A 11 11.38 -6.77 -3.04
C GLN A 11 9.91 -6.41 -2.77
N LEU A 12 9.37 -6.78 -1.61
CA LEU A 12 7.99 -6.47 -1.24
C LEU A 12 7.78 -4.95 -1.16
N SER A 13 8.76 -4.20 -0.64
CA SER A 13 8.69 -2.74 -0.57
C SER A 13 8.63 -2.10 -1.96
N ILE A 14 9.45 -2.56 -2.90
CA ILE A 14 9.42 -2.11 -4.30
C ILE A 14 8.05 -2.42 -4.92
N LEU A 15 7.54 -3.65 -4.72
CA LEU A 15 6.23 -4.04 -5.24
C LEU A 15 5.09 -3.19 -4.64
N GLY A 16 5.18 -2.86 -3.34
CA GLY A 16 4.28 -1.91 -2.70
C GLY A 16 4.33 -0.52 -3.33
N LEU A 17 5.53 0.01 -3.57
CA LEU A 17 5.70 1.30 -4.25
C LEU A 17 5.17 1.29 -5.68
N VAL A 18 5.29 0.18 -6.41
CA VAL A 18 4.67 0.00 -7.74
C VAL A 18 3.15 0.11 -7.64
N GLY A 19 2.53 -0.54 -6.66
CA GLY A 19 1.09 -0.40 -6.40
C GLY A 19 0.67 1.05 -6.17
N ILE A 20 1.43 1.78 -5.34
CA ILE A 20 1.19 3.20 -5.05
C ILE A 20 1.31 4.05 -6.32
N LEU A 21 2.33 3.79 -7.14
CA LEU A 21 2.52 4.50 -8.41
C LEU A 21 1.33 4.28 -9.35
N VAL A 22 0.87 3.03 -9.50
CA VAL A 22 -0.30 2.72 -10.32
C VAL A 22 -1.54 3.45 -9.80
N SER A 23 -1.79 3.43 -8.48
CA SER A 23 -2.91 4.14 -7.86
C SER A 23 -2.84 5.65 -8.11
N TYR A 24 -1.65 6.24 -8.00
CA TYR A 24 -1.45 7.66 -8.28
C TYR A 24 -1.71 8.02 -9.74
N LEU A 25 -1.19 7.22 -10.69
CA LEU A 25 -1.42 7.42 -12.12
C LEU A 25 -2.89 7.29 -12.50
N GLU A 26 -3.60 6.34 -11.92
CA GLU A 26 -5.04 6.18 -12.13
C GLU A 26 -5.84 7.37 -11.57
N GLN A 27 -5.49 7.87 -10.37
CA GLN A 27 -6.12 9.06 -9.80
C GLN A 27 -5.90 10.29 -10.69
N MET A 28 -4.71 10.43 -11.29
CA MET A 28 -4.44 11.50 -12.26
C MET A 28 -5.30 11.36 -13.51
N ASP A 29 -5.42 10.16 -14.08
CA ASP A 29 -6.23 9.91 -15.25
C ASP A 29 -7.72 10.15 -14.99
N ASN A 30 -8.23 9.69 -13.84
CA ASN A 30 -9.61 9.91 -13.41
C ASN A 30 -9.91 11.40 -13.19
N ALA A 31 -9.00 12.16 -12.58
CA ALA A 31 -9.18 13.59 -12.42
C ALA A 31 -9.24 14.34 -13.77
N LYS A 32 -8.39 13.94 -14.73
CA LYS A 32 -8.45 14.47 -16.11
C LYS A 32 -9.79 14.15 -16.77
N LYS A 33 -10.26 12.90 -16.68
CA LYS A 33 -11.55 12.47 -17.25
C LYS A 33 -12.74 13.21 -16.64
N GLN A 34 -12.66 13.58 -15.36
CA GLN A 34 -13.71 14.31 -14.64
C GLN A 34 -13.62 15.83 -14.81
N GLY A 35 -12.64 16.35 -15.56
CA GLY A 35 -12.43 17.79 -15.72
C GLY A 35 -12.01 18.50 -14.43
N LEU A 36 -11.57 17.75 -13.42
CA LEU A 36 -11.17 18.28 -12.12
C LEU A 36 -9.70 18.71 -12.15
N ARG A 37 -9.40 19.81 -11.45
CA ARG A 37 -8.00 20.21 -11.22
C ARG A 37 -7.36 19.24 -10.24
N PHE A 38 -6.36 18.51 -10.70
CA PHE A 38 -5.59 17.61 -9.86
C PHE A 38 -4.76 18.43 -8.84
N HIS A 39 -5.22 18.51 -7.60
CA HIS A 39 -4.51 19.21 -6.53
C HIS A 39 -3.33 18.36 -6.01
N LEU A 40 -2.17 18.54 -6.65
CA LEU A 40 -0.92 17.85 -6.33
C LEU A 40 -0.57 17.88 -4.84
N LYS A 41 -0.80 19.00 -4.14
CA LYS A 41 -0.49 19.13 -2.70
C LYS A 41 -1.27 18.15 -1.83
N ASN A 42 -2.59 18.08 -2.02
CA ASN A 42 -3.45 17.19 -1.22
C ASN A 42 -3.16 15.71 -1.54
N GLN A 43 -2.83 15.44 -2.81
CA GLN A 43 -2.47 14.10 -3.25
C GLN A 43 -1.12 13.63 -2.72
N LEU A 44 -0.15 14.54 -2.60
CA LEU A 44 1.16 14.21 -2.05
C LEU A 44 1.05 13.71 -0.60
N THR A 45 0.24 14.35 0.24
CA THR A 45 0.01 13.90 1.63
C THR A 45 -0.62 12.52 1.67
N SER A 46 -1.61 12.26 0.80
CA SER A 46 -2.27 10.94 0.69
C SER A 46 -1.27 9.86 0.27
N VAL A 47 -0.47 10.13 -0.77
CA VAL A 47 0.57 9.21 -1.26
C VAL A 47 1.60 8.91 -0.18
N LEU A 48 2.08 9.93 0.56
CA LEU A 48 3.03 9.73 1.65
C LEU A 48 2.46 8.85 2.77
N MET A 49 1.20 9.04 3.15
CA MET A 49 0.54 8.18 4.13
C MET A 49 0.46 6.74 3.65
N THR A 50 0.11 6.52 2.37
CA THR A 50 0.07 5.19 1.78
C THR A 50 1.45 4.53 1.73
N ILE A 51 2.51 5.29 1.43
CA ILE A 51 3.90 4.81 1.47
C ILE A 51 4.26 4.33 2.88
N VAL A 52 4.02 5.18 3.90
CA VAL A 52 4.33 4.84 5.28
C VAL A 52 3.56 3.59 5.71
N LEU A 53 2.26 3.54 5.44
CA LEU A 53 1.45 2.38 5.80
C LEU A 53 1.93 1.11 5.10
N THR A 54 2.29 1.20 3.82
CA THR A 54 2.77 0.07 3.04
C THR A 54 4.07 -0.49 3.60
N ILE A 55 5.04 0.38 3.85
CA ILE A 55 6.34 -0.01 4.42
C ILE A 55 6.16 -0.59 5.82
N VAL A 56 5.35 0.05 6.68
CA VAL A 56 5.09 -0.45 8.04
C VAL A 56 4.41 -1.82 8.01
N THR A 57 3.45 -2.03 7.11
CA THR A 57 2.77 -3.34 7.00
C THR A 57 3.72 -4.43 6.52
N ILE A 58 4.60 -4.13 5.56
CA ILE A 58 5.62 -5.06 5.08
C ILE A 58 6.66 -5.33 6.17
N PHE A 59 7.02 -4.33 6.96
CA PHE A 59 7.93 -4.48 8.09
C PHE A 59 7.34 -5.40 9.17
N LEU A 60 6.06 -5.21 9.49
CA LEU A 60 5.33 -6.03 10.47
C LEU A 60 4.82 -7.36 9.90
N ARG A 61 5.22 -7.76 8.68
CA ARG A 61 4.66 -8.94 7.99
C ARG A 61 4.73 -10.22 8.81
N GLU A 62 5.78 -10.39 9.61
CA GLU A 62 5.97 -11.57 10.46
C GLU A 62 5.04 -11.55 11.68
N ASP A 63 4.77 -10.37 12.22
CA ASP A 63 3.91 -10.17 13.39
C ASP A 63 2.43 -10.31 13.01
N ILE A 64 2.06 -9.91 11.78
CA ILE A 64 0.68 -9.96 11.28
C ILE A 64 0.38 -11.22 10.49
N LYS A 65 1.32 -12.17 10.34
CA LYS A 65 1.16 -13.33 9.44
C LYS A 65 -0.07 -14.20 9.72
N GLU A 66 -0.54 -14.23 10.97
CA GLU A 66 -1.75 -14.94 11.37
C GLU A 66 -3.03 -14.29 10.83
N ILE A 67 -2.96 -12.98 10.59
CA ILE A 67 -4.05 -12.14 10.08
C ILE A 67 -3.93 -12.01 8.56
N TYR A 68 -2.73 -11.72 8.06
CA TYR A 68 -2.46 -11.41 6.67
C TYR A 68 -1.06 -11.85 6.25
N VAL A 69 -0.99 -12.70 5.22
CA VAL A 69 0.28 -13.08 4.61
C VAL A 69 0.62 -12.08 3.50
N VAL A 70 1.69 -11.31 3.70
CA VAL A 70 2.18 -10.34 2.72
C VAL A 70 2.87 -11.08 1.57
N THR A 71 2.11 -11.43 0.54
CA THR A 71 2.63 -12.01 -0.71
C THR A 71 3.07 -10.90 -1.69
N ASN A 72 3.76 -11.25 -2.77
CA ASN A 72 4.11 -10.31 -3.84
C ASN A 72 2.87 -9.58 -4.41
N VAL A 73 1.81 -10.31 -4.71
CA VAL A 73 0.53 -9.74 -5.19
C VAL A 73 -0.10 -8.90 -4.08
N GLY A 74 -0.04 -9.39 -2.85
CA GLY A 74 -0.53 -8.69 -1.67
C GLY A 74 0.16 -7.36 -1.42
N ALA A 75 1.46 -7.26 -1.65
CA ALA A 75 2.23 -6.02 -1.52
C ALA A 75 1.79 -4.99 -2.56
N ILE A 76 1.62 -5.40 -3.82
CA ILE A 76 1.10 -4.53 -4.89
C ILE A 76 -0.31 -4.04 -4.53
N ALA A 77 -1.20 -4.96 -4.13
CA ALA A 77 -2.57 -4.62 -3.77
C ALA A 77 -2.62 -3.64 -2.60
N LEU A 78 -1.78 -3.86 -1.58
CA LEU A 78 -1.68 -3.01 -0.40
C LEU A 78 -1.18 -1.60 -0.75
N GLY A 79 -0.20 -1.48 -1.65
CA GLY A 79 0.22 -0.17 -2.18
C GLY A 79 -0.86 0.53 -3.00
N TYR A 80 -1.58 -0.22 -3.84
CA TYR A 80 -2.60 0.33 -4.73
C TYR A 80 -3.84 0.85 -4.00
N THR A 81 -4.28 0.12 -2.98
CA THR A 81 -5.52 0.40 -2.23
C THR A 81 -5.28 1.07 -0.87
N GLY A 82 -4.06 1.02 -0.35
CA GLY A 82 -3.68 1.58 0.95
C GLY A 82 -4.42 0.96 2.13
N SER A 83 -4.89 1.84 3.02
CA SER A 83 -5.53 1.45 4.29
C SER A 83 -6.81 0.66 4.11
N SER A 84 -7.54 0.88 3.02
CA SER A 84 -8.80 0.19 2.72
C SER A 84 -8.63 -1.33 2.66
N PHE A 85 -7.54 -1.80 2.04
CA PHE A 85 -7.28 -3.23 1.94
C PHE A 85 -6.82 -3.82 3.27
N LEU A 86 -5.95 -3.13 4.02
CA LEU A 86 -5.57 -3.56 5.36
C LEU A 86 -6.79 -3.72 6.27
N PHE A 87 -7.70 -2.75 6.29
CA PHE A 87 -8.93 -2.83 7.08
C PHE A 87 -9.91 -3.88 6.57
N ALA A 88 -9.99 -4.11 5.26
CA ALA A 88 -10.81 -5.18 4.70
C ALA A 88 -10.31 -6.56 5.15
N VAL A 89 -9.00 -6.78 5.12
CA VAL A 89 -8.38 -8.03 5.59
C VAL A 89 -8.59 -8.19 7.10
N LEU A 90 -8.31 -7.16 7.90
CA LEU A 90 -8.56 -7.19 9.36
C LEU A 90 -10.01 -7.52 9.69
N LYS A 91 -10.98 -6.91 8.99
CA LYS A 91 -12.41 -7.20 9.19
C LYS A 91 -12.79 -8.62 8.79
N SER A 92 -12.21 -9.17 7.73
CA SER A 92 -12.50 -10.55 7.30
C SER A 92 -12.01 -11.62 8.26
N LYS A 93 -11.02 -11.28 9.10
CA LYS A 93 -10.42 -12.16 10.12
C LYS A 93 -10.93 -11.88 11.53
N ALA A 94 -11.67 -10.80 11.74
CA ALA A 94 -12.31 -10.54 13.02
C ALA A 94 -13.31 -11.67 13.33
N PRO A 95 -13.25 -12.29 14.52
CA PRO A 95 -14.27 -13.26 14.92
C PRO A 95 -15.65 -12.57 14.91
N LYS A 96 -16.65 -13.25 14.33
CA LYS A 96 -18.04 -12.81 14.37
C LYS A 96 -18.59 -12.84 15.80
#